data_AF-A0AAW8DN30-F1
#
_entry.id   AF-A0AAW8DN30-F1
#
_cell.length_a   1.000
_cell.length_b   1.000
_cell.length_c   1.000
_cell.angle_alpha   90.00
_cell.angle_beta   90.00
_cell.angle_gamma   90.00
#
_symmetry.space_group_name_H-M   'P 1'
#
loop_
_entity.id
_entity.type
_entity.pdbx_description
1 polymer ?
#
loop_
_entity_poly.entity_id
_entity_poly.type
_entity_poly.pdbx_seq_one_letter_code
_entity_poly.pdbx_strand_id
1 'polypeptide(L)'
;MSGILMAAGGTDLDSQQCISRGAEIQRLGWRMRICADQADAVLARLAQLQLEQWESPAGRAYRTTLALQAASLRRGRDALHEAAEATLRHAQNVATKLQPGF
;
A
#
# COMPACT_ATOMS: atom_id res chain seq x y z
N MET A 1 11.73 26.17 -49.46
CA MET A 1 12.77 25.14 -49.23
C MET A 1 13.14 25.18 -47.76
N SER A 2 13.00 24.02 -47.10
CA SER A 2 13.78 23.55 -45.94
C SER A 2 13.76 24.38 -44.64
N GLY A 3 13.53 23.82 -43.47
CA GLY A 3 13.36 22.42 -43.10
C GLY A 3 13.01 22.34 -41.61
N ILE A 4 12.10 21.43 -41.30
CA ILE A 4 11.74 21.03 -39.94
C ILE A 4 12.96 20.33 -39.33
N LEU A 5 13.58 20.95 -38.34
CA LEU A 5 14.60 20.30 -37.51
C LEU A 5 13.91 19.68 -36.30
N MET A 6 13.74 18.36 -36.43
CA MET A 6 13.49 17.33 -35.43
C MET A 6 13.51 17.72 -33.94
N ALA A 7 12.33 17.62 -33.33
CA ALA A 7 12.19 17.28 -31.91
C ALA A 7 12.35 15.76 -31.74
N ALA A 8 13.57 15.23 -31.82
CA ALA A 8 13.85 13.79 -31.69
C ALA A 8 14.44 13.38 -30.32
N GLY A 9 14.44 14.28 -29.32
CA GLY A 9 15.05 14.02 -28.00
C GLY A 9 14.09 13.79 -26.83
N GLY A 10 12.79 13.97 -27.00
CA GLY A 10 11.83 13.95 -25.89
C GLY A 10 11.33 12.55 -25.49
N THR A 11 11.08 11.67 -26.46
CA THR A 11 10.26 10.47 -26.21
C THR A 11 10.96 9.34 -25.46
N ASP A 12 12.26 9.15 -25.66
CA ASP A 12 12.99 8.00 -25.08
C ASP A 12 13.35 8.26 -23.60
N LEU A 13 13.89 9.44 -23.29
CA LEU A 13 14.20 9.86 -21.92
C LEU A 13 12.94 9.96 -21.05
N ASP A 14 11.85 10.51 -21.59
CA ASP A 14 10.56 10.58 -20.89
C ASP A 14 10.01 9.17 -20.64
N SER A 15 10.19 8.25 -21.58
CA SER A 15 9.75 6.85 -21.41
C SER A 15 10.51 6.15 -20.28
N GLN A 16 11.83 6.30 -20.21
CA GLN A 16 12.67 5.70 -19.17
C GLN A 16 12.37 6.28 -17.78
N GLN A 17 12.15 7.60 -17.68
CA GLN A 17 11.75 8.25 -16.43
C GLN A 17 10.36 7.84 -15.96
N CYS A 18 9.43 7.61 -16.88
CA CYS A 18 8.10 7.13 -16.51
C CYS A 18 8.11 5.64 -16.12
N ILE A 19 8.95 4.81 -16.76
CA ILE A 19 9.16 3.40 -16.35
C ILE A 19 9.77 3.34 -14.94
N SER A 20 10.79 4.16 -14.64
CA SER A 20 11.40 4.19 -13.31
C SER A 20 10.41 4.64 -12.24
N ARG A 21 9.61 5.69 -12.50
CA ARG A 21 8.53 6.13 -11.61
C ARG A 21 7.47 5.05 -11.42
N GLY A 22 7.05 4.36 -12.47
CA GLY A 22 6.10 3.25 -12.37
C GLY A 22 6.61 2.12 -11.45
N ALA A 23 7.89 1.77 -11.56
CA ALA A 23 8.53 0.77 -10.71
C ALA A 23 8.64 1.22 -9.24
N GLU A 24 8.94 2.50 -8.98
CA GLU A 24 8.96 3.08 -7.64
C GLU A 24 7.57 3.06 -6.98
N ILE A 25 6.54 3.47 -7.72
CA ILE A 25 5.14 3.45 -7.28
C ILE A 25 4.70 2.01 -6.99
N GLN A 26 5.05 1.07 -7.86
CA GLN A 26 4.74 -0.35 -7.64
C GLN A 26 5.41 -0.88 -6.37
N ARG A 27 6.68 -0.53 -6.13
CA ARG A 27 7.41 -0.91 -4.91
C ARG A 27 6.76 -0.32 -3.66
N LEU A 28 6.27 0.91 -3.73
CA LEU A 28 5.52 1.53 -2.64
C LEU A 28 4.24 0.74 -2.32
N GLY A 29 3.45 0.38 -3.34
CA GLY A 29 2.25 -0.43 -3.18
C GLY A 29 2.53 -1.78 -2.52
N TRP A 30 3.62 -2.46 -2.90
CA TRP A 30 4.04 -3.70 -2.26
C TRP A 30 4.45 -3.53 -0.79
N ARG A 31 5.17 -2.46 -0.46
CA ARG A 31 5.53 -2.16 0.94
C ARG A 31 4.29 -1.91 1.81
N MET A 32 3.29 -1.23 1.27
CA MET A 32 2.01 -1.03 1.95
C MET A 32 1.30 -2.37 2.20
N ARG A 33 1.32 -3.29 1.23
CA ARG A 33 0.76 -4.64 1.39
C ARG A 33 1.46 -5.43 2.50
N ILE A 34 2.79 -5.44 2.49
CA ILE A 34 3.58 -6.10 3.54
C ILE A 34 3.26 -5.53 4.92
N CYS A 35 3.07 -4.22 5.02
CA CYS A 35 2.69 -3.57 6.29
C CYS A 35 1.29 -4.00 6.75
N ALA A 36 0.33 -4.15 5.83
CA ALA A 36 -0.99 -4.69 6.14
C ALA A 36 -0.92 -6.14 6.63
N ASP A 37 -0.11 -6.99 5.98
CA ASP A 37 0.08 -8.39 6.38
C ASP A 37 0.72 -8.49 7.79
N GLN A 38 1.66 -7.59 8.11
CA GLN A 38 2.23 -7.48 9.46
C GLN A 38 1.18 -7.07 10.50
N ALA A 39 0.28 -6.14 10.16
CA ALA A 39 -0.82 -5.75 11.03
C ALA A 39 -1.79 -6.92 11.30
N ASP A 40 -2.06 -7.77 10.30
CA ASP A 40 -2.85 -8.99 10.49
C ASP A 40 -2.17 -10.00 11.43
N ALA A 41 -0.85 -10.17 11.32
CA ALA A 41 -0.11 -11.01 12.27
C ALA A 41 -0.20 -10.49 13.72
N VAL A 42 -0.14 -9.16 13.90
CA VAL A 42 -0.34 -8.54 15.22
C VAL A 42 -1.76 -8.75 15.73
N LEU A 43 -2.79 -8.57 14.89
CA LEU A 43 -4.19 -8.81 15.25
C LEU A 43 -4.43 -10.27 15.67
N ALA A 44 -3.86 -11.23 14.94
CA ALA A 44 -3.92 -12.64 15.30
C ALA A 44 -3.27 -12.91 16.67
N ARG A 45 -2.12 -12.29 16.94
CA ARG A 45 -1.46 -12.40 18.24
C ARG A 45 -2.26 -11.75 19.37
N LEU A 46 -2.91 -10.61 19.13
CA LEU A 46 -3.79 -9.97 20.12
C LEU A 46 -5.00 -10.84 20.46
N ALA A 47 -5.57 -11.54 19.47
CA ALA A 47 -6.66 -12.50 19.71
C ALA A 47 -6.21 -13.66 20.61
N GLN A 48 -4.99 -14.17 20.43
CA GLN A 48 -4.40 -15.20 21.28
C GLN A 48 -4.11 -14.74 22.71
N LEU A 49 -3.84 -13.45 22.91
CA LEU A 49 -3.57 -12.85 24.22
C LEU A 49 -4.84 -12.57 25.04
N GLN A 50 -6.03 -12.87 24.51
CA GLN A 50 -7.25 -12.74 25.28
C GLN A 50 -7.22 -13.69 26.48
N LEU A 51 -7.01 -13.11 27.66
CA LEU A 51 -7.09 -13.78 28.95
C LEU A 51 -8.56 -14.11 29.24
N GLU A 52 -9.05 -15.23 28.68
CA GLU A 52 -10.45 -15.62 28.67
C GLU A 52 -11.06 -15.88 30.06
N GLN A 53 -10.26 -15.87 31.13
CA GLN A 53 -10.71 -16.30 32.47
C GLN A 53 -10.52 -15.24 33.56
N TRP A 54 -10.00 -14.04 33.24
CA TRP A 54 -9.78 -13.01 34.26
C TRP A 54 -11.02 -12.14 34.48
N GLU A 55 -11.90 -12.55 35.39
CA GLU A 55 -13.19 -11.88 35.69
C GLU A 55 -13.10 -10.62 36.56
N SER A 56 -11.89 -10.20 36.96
CA SER A 56 -11.71 -9.02 37.82
C SER A 56 -12.01 -7.70 37.08
N PRO A 57 -12.28 -6.58 37.80
CA PRO A 57 -12.36 -5.26 37.18
C PRO A 57 -11.12 -4.89 36.37
N ALA A 58 -9.93 -5.29 36.83
CA ALA A 58 -8.68 -5.11 36.10
C ALA A 58 -8.64 -5.93 34.80
N GLY A 59 -9.13 -7.17 34.83
CA GLY A 59 -9.25 -8.03 33.65
C GLY A 59 -10.21 -7.45 32.60
N ARG A 60 -11.37 -6.92 33.02
CA ARG A 60 -12.30 -6.23 32.12
C ARG A 60 -11.70 -4.97 31.49
N ALA A 61 -11.01 -4.15 32.29
CA ALA A 61 -10.33 -2.95 31.79
C ALA A 61 -9.25 -3.31 30.75
N TYR A 62 -8.44 -4.35 31.03
CA TYR A 62 -7.44 -4.86 30.09
C TYR A 62 -8.05 -5.31 28.76
N ARG A 63 -9.10 -6.15 28.79
CA ARG A 63 -9.79 -6.62 27.57
C ARG A 63 -10.41 -5.47 26.76
N THR A 64 -10.97 -4.47 27.44
CA THR A 64 -11.53 -3.27 26.80
C THR A 64 -10.44 -2.50 26.05
N THR A 65 -9.30 -2.27 26.69
CA THR A 65 -8.14 -1.60 26.06
C THR A 65 -7.63 -2.39 24.87
N LEU A 66 -7.48 -3.72 24.98
CA LEU A 66 -7.07 -4.56 23.85
C LEU A 66 -8.06 -4.48 22.68
N ALA A 67 -9.37 -4.49 22.95
CA ALA A 67 -10.39 -4.38 21.92
C ALA A 67 -10.31 -3.03 21.18
N LEU A 68 -10.07 -1.93 21.90
CA LEU A 68 -9.88 -0.60 21.31
C LEU A 68 -8.63 -0.55 20.42
N GLN A 69 -7.51 -1.11 20.88
CA GLN A 69 -6.27 -1.17 20.10
C GLN A 69 -6.44 -2.03 18.85
N ALA A 70 -7.07 -3.21 18.97
CA ALA A 70 -7.37 -4.08 17.84
C ALA A 70 -8.30 -3.39 16.81
N ALA A 71 -9.30 -2.64 17.27
CA ALA A 71 -10.17 -1.87 16.38
C ALA A 71 -9.42 -0.75 15.64
N SER A 72 -8.52 -0.05 16.33
CA SER A 72 -7.66 0.98 15.70
C SER A 72 -6.74 0.37 14.65
N LEU A 73 -6.09 -0.76 14.98
CA LEU A 73 -5.18 -1.47 14.09
C LEU A 73 -5.89 -2.03 12.86
N ARG A 74 -7.10 -2.58 13.02
CA ARG A 74 -7.92 -3.04 11.88
C ARG A 74 -8.19 -1.91 10.89
N ARG A 75 -8.61 -0.74 11.37
CA ARG A 75 -8.83 0.43 10.49
C ARG A 75 -7.56 0.85 9.74
N GLY A 76 -6.42 0.85 10.42
CA GLY A 76 -5.13 1.14 9.79
C GLY A 76 -4.74 0.11 8.72
N ARG A 77 -4.96 -1.18 9.01
CA ARG A 77 -4.72 -2.30 8.08
C ARG A 77 -5.62 -2.20 6.84
N ASP A 78 -6.90 -1.90 7.03
CA ASP A 78 -7.86 -1.70 5.94
C ASP A 78 -7.44 -0.52 5.05
N ALA A 79 -7.06 0.63 5.65
CA ALA A 79 -6.57 1.79 4.91
C ALA A 79 -5.26 1.49 4.14
N LEU A 80 -4.37 0.66 4.68
CA LEU A 80 -3.15 0.22 3.97
C LEU A 80 -3.48 -0.66 2.76
N HIS A 81 -4.48 -1.54 2.85
CA HIS A 81 -4.93 -2.33 1.70
C HIS A 81 -5.51 -1.44 0.60
N GLU A 82 -6.41 -0.52 0.95
CA GLU A 82 -7.01 0.42 0.01
C GLU A 82 -5.94 1.28 -0.68
N ALA A 83 -4.98 1.81 0.09
CA ALA A 83 -3.86 2.58 -0.44
C ALA A 83 -2.95 1.75 -1.35
N ALA A 84 -2.64 0.50 -0.98
CA ALA A 84 -1.85 -0.40 -1.80
C ALA A 84 -2.53 -0.69 -3.13
N GLU A 85 -3.83 -0.99 -3.13
CA GLU A 85 -4.62 -1.25 -4.33
C GLU A 85 -4.73 -0.04 -5.24
N ALA A 86 -4.96 1.15 -4.68
CA ALA A 86 -4.96 2.40 -5.45
C ALA A 86 -3.58 2.67 -6.08
N THR A 87 -2.51 2.45 -5.32
CA THR A 87 -1.13 2.70 -5.76
C THR A 87 -0.70 1.71 -6.85
N LEU A 88 -1.03 0.42 -6.71
CA LEU A 88 -0.71 -0.60 -7.72
C LEU A 88 -1.50 -0.38 -9.02
N ARG A 89 -2.78 0.00 -8.93
CA ARG A 89 -3.56 0.43 -10.10
C ARG A 89 -2.94 1.65 -10.78
N HIS A 90 -2.48 2.63 -9.99
CA HIS A 90 -1.81 3.80 -10.53
C HIS A 90 -0.51 3.44 -11.26
N ALA A 91 0.31 2.54 -10.69
CA ALA A 91 1.53 2.06 -11.34
C ALA A 91 1.24 1.37 -12.68
N GLN A 92 0.19 0.54 -12.74
CA GLN A 92 -0.26 -0.10 -13.99
C GLN A 92 -0.68 0.95 -15.03
N ASN A 93 -1.50 1.94 -14.64
CA ASN A 93 -1.94 3.00 -15.54
C ASN A 93 -0.78 3.83 -16.09
N VAL A 94 0.25 4.09 -15.27
CA VAL A 94 1.48 4.77 -15.72
C VAL A 94 2.24 3.91 -16.73
N ALA A 95 2.37 2.60 -16.48
CA ALA A 95 3.05 1.68 -17.38
C ALA A 95 2.31 1.51 -18.73
N THR A 96 0.97 1.40 -18.73
CA THR A 96 0.18 1.25 -19.96
C THR A 96 0.25 2.50 -20.85
N LYS A 97 0.31 3.70 -20.26
CA LYS A 97 0.49 4.95 -21.01
C LYS A 97 1.84 5.07 -21.73
N LEU A 98 2.77 4.16 -21.45
CA LEU A 98 4.12 4.14 -22.04
C LEU A 98 4.29 3.12 -23.16
N GLN A 99 3.30 2.25 -23.42
CA GLN A 99 3.35 1.33 -24.56
C GLN A 99 3.03 2.11 -25.85
N PRO A 100 3.99 2.26 -26.79
CA PRO A 100 3.70 2.86 -28.09
C PRO A 100 2.98 1.82 -28.94
N GLY A 101 1.69 2.04 -29.25
CA GLY A 101 0.92 1.06 -30.03
C GLY A 101 -0.60 1.22 -30.06
N PHE A 102 -1.17 2.26 -29.45
CA PHE A 102 -2.50 2.80 -29.74
C PHE A 102 -2.42 4.32 -29.86
#